data_AF-A0A2S9FGJ0-F1
#
_entry.id   AF-A0A2S9FGJ0-F1
#
_cell.length_a   1.000
_cell.length_b   1.000
_cell.length_c   1.000
_cell.angle_alpha   90.00
_cell.angle_beta   90.00
_cell.angle_gamma   90.00
#
_symmetry.space_group_name_H-M   'P 1'
#
loop_
_entity.id
_entity.type
_entity.pdbx_description
1 polymer ?
#
loop_
_entity_poly.entity_id
_entity_poly.type
_entity_poly.pdbx_seq_one_letter_code
_entity_poly.pdbx_strand_id
1 'polypeptide(L)'
;MTNTLPSKRNGKESAVGLQKHNRTAIDVGMALLTPLMGQEFLDKYNLRDPLNRGIKYGVKHGFSAAGAATRQFKRIQGIGKPATRLKASGADYFDLTPDDDQKLIVETVEEFAAEILRPAAHDADDAAGYPADLIAKAAELGITAINIPEDFDGIAEHRSTVTNALVAEALAYGDMGLALPILAPGGVASAL
;
A
#
# COMPACT_ATOMS: atom_id res chain seq x y z
N MET A 1 22.82 -39.82 64.94
CA MET A 1 23.64 -38.70 64.43
C MET A 1 24.14 -39.08 63.05
N THR A 2 23.76 -38.24 62.05
CA THR A 2 24.31 -38.04 60.70
C THR A 2 24.55 -39.25 59.77
N ASN A 3 23.62 -39.40 58.82
CA ASN A 3 23.70 -40.13 57.57
C ASN A 3 24.38 -39.26 56.49
N THR A 4 25.38 -39.78 55.76
CA THR A 4 26.02 -39.10 54.63
C THR A 4 25.90 -39.93 53.35
N LEU A 5 25.06 -39.50 52.41
CA LEU A 5 24.97 -40.02 51.05
C LEU A 5 25.72 -39.08 50.07
N PRO A 6 26.33 -39.61 48.99
CA PRO A 6 27.14 -38.82 48.07
C PRO A 6 26.30 -38.03 47.06
N SER A 7 26.75 -36.82 46.73
CA SER A 7 26.19 -35.93 45.70
C SER A 7 26.46 -36.46 44.28
N LYS A 8 25.40 -36.56 43.47
CA LYS A 8 25.44 -37.01 42.07
C LYS A 8 25.88 -35.84 41.17
N ARG A 9 27.10 -35.93 40.63
CA ARG A 9 27.71 -34.90 39.79
C ARG A 9 27.42 -35.18 38.31
N ASN A 10 26.43 -34.50 37.71
CA ASN A 10 26.16 -34.55 36.27
C ASN A 10 27.07 -33.56 35.52
N GLY A 11 28.26 -33.99 35.14
CA GLY A 11 29.12 -33.26 34.20
C GLY A 11 28.71 -33.56 32.76
N LYS A 12 28.45 -32.51 31.95
CA LYS A 12 28.31 -32.64 30.49
C LYS A 12 29.71 -32.87 29.89
N GLU A 13 29.89 -33.97 29.18
CA GLU A 13 31.13 -34.29 28.48
C GLU A 13 31.40 -33.28 27.36
N SER A 14 32.57 -32.64 27.40
CA SER A 14 33.05 -31.68 26.41
C SER A 14 34.26 -32.30 25.69
N ALA A 15 34.01 -33.12 24.68
CA ALA A 15 35.02 -33.52 23.71
C ALA A 15 34.79 -32.74 22.40
N VAL A 16 35.80 -31.96 22.01
CA VAL A 16 35.77 -31.11 20.83
C VAL A 16 35.67 -31.99 19.58
N GLY A 17 34.58 -31.88 18.82
CA GLY A 17 34.34 -32.64 17.59
C GLY A 17 33.15 -33.61 17.61
N LEU A 18 32.45 -33.79 18.73
CA LEU A 18 31.27 -34.67 18.82
C LEU A 18 29.91 -33.99 18.56
N GLN A 19 29.88 -32.67 18.37
CA GLN A 19 28.67 -31.95 17.97
C GLN A 19 28.57 -31.88 16.44
N LYS A 20 27.83 -32.81 15.82
CA LYS A 20 27.42 -32.68 14.42
C LYS A 20 26.36 -31.58 14.33
N HIS A 21 26.70 -30.45 13.69
CA HIS A 21 25.72 -29.40 13.35
C HIS A 21 24.70 -29.98 12.36
N ASN A 22 23.48 -30.21 12.83
CA ASN A 22 22.39 -30.62 11.96
C ASN A 22 21.94 -29.37 11.18
N ARG A 23 22.12 -29.40 9.86
CA ARG A 23 21.68 -28.31 8.98
C ARG A 23 20.18 -28.12 9.16
N THR A 24 19.80 -26.98 9.72
CA THR A 24 18.40 -26.64 9.97
C THR A 24 17.77 -26.20 8.64
N ALA A 25 16.44 -26.24 8.51
CA ALA A 25 15.75 -25.68 7.33
C ALA A 25 16.17 -24.23 7.06
N ILE A 26 16.51 -23.48 8.12
CA ILE A 26 17.05 -22.13 8.08
C ILE A 26 18.45 -22.10 7.44
N ASP A 27 19.32 -23.08 7.70
CA ASP A 27 20.66 -23.15 7.09
C ASP A 27 20.57 -23.45 5.58
N VAL A 28 19.61 -24.28 5.17
CA VAL A 28 19.34 -24.56 3.76
C VAL A 28 18.72 -23.34 3.08
N GLY A 29 17.79 -22.65 3.75
CA GLY A 29 17.22 -21.38 3.28
C GLY A 29 18.29 -20.31 3.10
N MET A 30 19.17 -20.13 4.09
CA MET A 30 20.28 -19.20 4.00
C MET A 30 21.26 -19.56 2.88
N ALA A 31 21.60 -20.85 2.70
CA ALA A 31 22.47 -21.29 1.62
C ALA A 31 21.90 -21.00 0.22
N LEU A 32 20.57 -21.00 0.07
CA LEU A 32 19.88 -20.63 -1.17
C LEU A 32 19.86 -19.10 -1.41
N LEU A 33 19.85 -18.31 -0.34
CA LEU A 33 19.87 -16.84 -0.41
C LEU A 33 21.27 -16.27 -0.64
N THR A 34 22.32 -16.93 -0.14
CA THR A 34 23.72 -16.49 -0.27
C THR A 34 24.15 -16.16 -1.71
N PRO A 35 23.87 -16.98 -2.74
CA PRO A 35 24.23 -16.63 -4.12
C PRO A 35 23.37 -15.50 -4.71
N LEU A 36 22.13 -15.30 -4.22
CA LEU A 36 21.24 -14.20 -4.66
C LEU A 36 21.67 -12.84 -4.09
N MET A 37 22.30 -12.82 -2.92
CA MET A 37 22.79 -11.59 -2.28
C MET A 37 24.21 -11.19 -2.72
N GLY A 38 24.89 -12.01 -3.53
CA GLY A 38 26.22 -11.71 -4.05
C GLY A 38 26.17 -10.73 -5.23
N GLN A 39 26.67 -9.51 -5.05
CA GLN A 39 26.83 -8.50 -6.12
C GLN A 39 27.55 -9.08 -7.36
N GLU A 40 28.53 -9.96 -7.16
CA GLU A 40 29.31 -10.59 -8.23
C GLU A 40 28.50 -11.53 -9.12
N PHE A 41 27.44 -12.19 -8.61
CA PHE A 41 26.61 -13.09 -9.41
C PHE A 41 25.66 -12.31 -10.34
N LEU A 42 25.09 -11.22 -9.82
CA LEU A 42 24.21 -10.32 -10.57
C LEU A 42 24.97 -9.59 -11.69
N ASP A 43 26.23 -9.22 -11.42
CA ASP A 43 27.11 -8.57 -12.40
C ASP A 43 27.65 -9.55 -13.44
N LYS A 44 28.01 -10.78 -13.05
CA LYS A 44 28.55 -11.80 -13.97
C LYS A 44 27.55 -12.25 -15.04
N TYR A 45 26.25 -12.22 -14.75
CA TYR A 45 25.19 -12.60 -15.69
C TYR A 45 24.40 -11.41 -16.26
N ASN A 46 24.82 -10.17 -15.99
CA ASN A 46 24.17 -8.94 -16.44
C ASN A 46 22.67 -8.86 -16.07
N LEU A 47 22.30 -9.37 -14.89
CA LEU A 47 20.90 -9.52 -14.46
C LEU A 47 20.37 -8.28 -13.72
N ARG A 48 21.19 -7.25 -13.54
CA ARG A 48 20.82 -6.00 -12.84
C ARG A 48 19.63 -5.30 -13.46
N ASP A 49 19.68 -5.06 -14.78
CA ASP A 49 18.62 -4.37 -15.50
C ASP A 49 17.30 -5.14 -15.55
N PRO A 50 17.27 -6.46 -15.88
CA PRO A 50 16.03 -7.23 -15.84
C PRO A 50 15.48 -7.40 -14.41
N LEU A 51 16.32 -7.43 -13.39
CA LEU A 51 15.87 -7.44 -11.99
C LEU A 51 15.24 -6.10 -11.59
N ASN A 52 15.90 -4.98 -11.89
CA ASN A 52 15.36 -3.65 -11.62
C ASN A 52 14.04 -3.41 -12.38
N ARG A 53 13.96 -3.87 -13.63
CA ARG A 53 12.72 -3.82 -14.42
C ARG A 53 11.66 -4.74 -13.82
N GLY A 54 12.01 -5.96 -13.42
CA GLY A 54 11.11 -6.89 -12.75
C GLY A 54 10.54 -6.36 -11.43
N ILE A 55 11.37 -5.72 -10.59
CA ILE A 55 10.94 -5.06 -9.35
C ILE A 55 10.03 -3.88 -9.67
N LYS A 56 10.39 -3.01 -10.62
CA LYS A 56 9.59 -1.83 -10.98
C LYS A 56 8.23 -2.20 -11.57
N TYR A 57 8.15 -3.22 -12.44
CA TYR A 57 6.89 -3.73 -12.99
C TYR A 57 6.10 -4.55 -11.95
N GLY A 58 6.77 -5.35 -11.14
CA GLY A 58 6.17 -6.18 -10.10
C GLY A 58 5.55 -5.36 -8.97
N VAL A 59 6.18 -4.25 -8.56
CA VAL A 59 5.62 -3.32 -7.57
C VAL A 59 4.42 -2.57 -8.17
N LYS A 60 4.55 -2.04 -9.39
CA LYS A 60 3.48 -1.30 -10.07
C LYS A 60 2.22 -2.14 -10.36
N HIS A 61 2.35 -3.46 -10.52
CA HIS A 61 1.22 -4.37 -10.77
C HIS A 61 0.81 -5.20 -9.56
N GLY A 62 1.72 -5.49 -8.63
CA GLY A 62 1.45 -6.26 -7.43
C GLY A 62 0.63 -5.48 -6.42
N PHE A 63 0.93 -4.20 -6.19
CA PHE A 63 0.14 -3.36 -5.28
C PHE A 63 -1.27 -3.10 -5.81
N SER A 64 -1.44 -2.88 -7.12
CA SER A 64 -2.75 -2.67 -7.73
C SER A 64 -3.58 -3.96 -7.80
N ALA A 65 -2.98 -5.11 -8.14
CA ALA A 65 -3.69 -6.38 -8.21
C ALA A 65 -3.99 -6.97 -6.82
N ALA A 66 -3.07 -6.88 -5.85
CA ALA A 66 -3.33 -7.32 -4.49
C ALA A 66 -4.36 -6.43 -3.80
N GLY A 67 -4.31 -5.11 -4.03
CA GLY A 67 -5.35 -4.17 -3.64
C GLY A 67 -6.71 -4.55 -4.20
N ALA A 68 -6.81 -4.72 -5.53
CA ALA A 68 -8.06 -5.11 -6.21
C ALA A 68 -8.61 -6.48 -5.77
N ALA A 69 -7.74 -7.48 -5.56
CA ALA A 69 -8.16 -8.79 -5.08
C ALA A 69 -8.65 -8.75 -3.62
N THR A 70 -7.97 -8.01 -2.75
CA THR A 70 -8.36 -7.84 -1.33
C THR A 70 -9.69 -7.10 -1.24
N ARG A 71 -9.86 -6.06 -2.06
CA ARG A 71 -11.10 -5.32 -2.30
C ARG A 71 -12.28 -6.24 -2.68
N GLN A 72 -12.07 -7.11 -3.67
CA GLN A 72 -13.09 -8.06 -4.12
C GLN A 72 -13.44 -9.15 -3.09
N PHE A 73 -12.47 -9.61 -2.29
CA PHE A 73 -12.71 -10.56 -1.20
C PHE A 73 -13.45 -9.93 0.00
N LYS A 74 -13.14 -8.69 0.37
CA LYS A 74 -13.81 -7.95 1.46
C LYS A 74 -15.26 -7.59 1.08
N ARG A 75 -15.51 -7.26 -0.19
CA ARG A 75 -16.85 -7.04 -0.75
C ARG A 75 -17.81 -8.22 -0.53
N ILE A 76 -17.33 -9.46 -0.62
CA ILE A 76 -18.16 -10.67 -0.43
C ILE A 76 -18.51 -10.87 1.06
N GLN A 77 -17.64 -10.44 1.99
CA GLN A 77 -17.93 -10.48 3.44
C GLN A 77 -18.91 -9.38 3.89
N GLY A 78 -19.03 -8.27 3.14
CA GLY A 78 -19.91 -7.14 3.45
C GLY A 78 -21.36 -7.26 2.94
N ILE A 79 -21.68 -8.31 2.17
CA ILE A 79 -23.02 -8.50 1.58
C ILE A 79 -24.04 -8.72 2.71
N GLY A 80 -24.83 -7.69 3.02
CA GLY A 80 -25.90 -7.72 4.02
C GLY A 80 -25.75 -6.74 5.19
N LYS A 81 -24.62 -6.03 5.31
CA LYS A 81 -24.49 -4.93 6.29
C LYS A 81 -25.19 -3.67 5.77
N PRO A 82 -25.95 -2.94 6.60
CA PRO A 82 -26.56 -1.67 6.19
C PRO A 82 -25.47 -0.65 5.83
N ALA A 83 -25.72 0.16 4.78
CA ALA A 83 -24.83 1.24 4.39
C ALA A 83 -24.63 2.20 5.58
N THR A 84 -23.43 2.15 6.17
CA THR A 84 -23.11 2.89 7.39
C THR A 84 -22.12 3.99 7.02
N ARG A 85 -22.40 5.24 7.40
CA ARG A 85 -21.46 6.34 7.20
C ARG A 85 -20.20 6.12 8.02
N LEU A 86 -19.06 6.58 7.47
CA LEU A 86 -17.82 6.72 8.21
C LEU A 86 -18.04 7.53 9.50
N LYS A 87 -17.46 7.07 10.61
CA LYS A 87 -17.45 7.84 11.84
C LYS A 87 -16.55 9.06 11.65
N ALA A 88 -16.96 10.20 12.22
CA ALA A 88 -16.07 11.35 12.34
C ALA A 88 -14.85 10.95 13.17
N SER A 89 -13.69 11.49 12.81
CA SER A 89 -12.52 11.50 13.70
C SER A 89 -12.95 12.12 15.03
N GLY A 90 -12.65 11.46 16.14
CA GLY A 90 -12.96 11.96 17.49
C GLY A 90 -12.10 13.14 17.93
N ALA A 91 -11.30 13.71 17.02
CA ALA A 91 -10.48 14.88 17.29
C ALA A 91 -11.35 16.15 17.31
N ASP A 92 -11.26 16.91 18.40
CA ASP A 92 -11.95 18.20 18.59
C ASP A 92 -11.09 19.39 18.13
N TYR A 93 -10.06 19.13 17.33
CA TYR A 93 -9.12 20.14 16.83
C TYR A 93 -8.90 19.95 15.33
N PHE A 94 -8.72 21.08 14.65
CA PHE A 94 -8.44 21.12 13.22
C PHE A 94 -6.93 21.08 13.00
N ASP A 95 -6.38 19.87 12.81
CA ASP A 95 -4.98 19.68 12.45
C ASP A 95 -4.82 19.68 10.94
N LEU A 96 -3.98 20.57 10.44
CA LEU A 96 -3.62 20.68 9.03
C LEU A 96 -2.33 19.95 8.68
N THR A 97 -1.65 19.39 9.68
CA THR A 97 -0.43 18.61 9.48
C THR A 97 -0.83 17.24 8.95
N PRO A 98 -0.47 16.88 7.70
CA PRO A 98 -0.85 15.59 7.18
C PRO A 98 -0.16 14.47 7.95
N ASP A 99 -0.94 13.44 8.32
CA ASP A 99 -0.39 12.18 8.80
C ASP A 99 0.28 11.40 7.66
N ASP A 100 0.93 10.29 7.97
CA ASP A 100 1.72 9.54 6.98
C ASP A 100 0.86 8.90 5.89
N ASP A 101 -0.37 8.50 6.21
CA ASP A 101 -1.32 7.97 5.23
C ASP A 101 -1.80 9.07 4.29
N GLN A 102 -2.14 10.24 4.83
CA GLN A 102 -2.51 11.42 4.05
C GLN A 102 -1.38 11.85 3.11
N LYS A 103 -0.11 11.86 3.57
CA LYS A 103 1.04 12.17 2.71
C LYS A 103 1.14 11.18 1.54
N LEU A 104 1.01 9.88 1.82
CA LEU A 104 1.09 8.86 0.80
C LEU A 104 -0.03 9.00 -0.25
N ILE A 105 -1.25 9.28 0.21
CA ILE A 105 -2.40 9.55 -0.66
C ILE A 105 -2.10 10.77 -1.55
N VAL A 106 -1.66 11.89 -0.95
CA VAL A 106 -1.35 13.12 -1.69
C VAL A 106 -0.28 12.89 -2.73
N GLU A 107 0.84 12.25 -2.38
CA GLU A 107 1.94 11.95 -3.31
C GLU A 107 1.45 11.13 -4.51
N THR A 108 0.62 10.11 -4.26
CA THR A 108 0.05 9.26 -5.31
C THR A 108 -0.88 10.05 -6.24
N VAL A 109 -1.69 10.95 -5.67
CA VAL A 109 -2.63 11.79 -6.42
C VAL A 109 -1.89 12.87 -7.21
N GLU A 110 -0.83 13.46 -6.65
CA GLU A 110 0.03 14.42 -7.34
C GLU A 110 0.72 13.80 -8.55
N GLU A 111 1.23 12.56 -8.44
CA GLU A 111 1.81 11.83 -9.57
C GLU A 111 0.76 11.62 -10.68
N PHE A 112 -0.45 11.17 -10.31
CA PHE A 112 -1.56 11.04 -11.26
C PHE A 112 -1.92 12.38 -11.91
N ALA A 113 -1.93 13.47 -11.15
CA ALA A 113 -2.22 14.79 -11.66
C ALA A 113 -1.16 15.29 -12.63
N ALA A 114 0.11 15.05 -12.34
CA ALA A 114 1.23 15.42 -13.19
C ALA A 114 1.30 14.57 -14.48
N GLU A 115 1.04 13.26 -14.40
CA GLU A 115 1.20 12.34 -15.54
C GLU A 115 -0.04 12.22 -16.43
N ILE A 116 -1.24 12.42 -15.88
CA ILE A 116 -2.50 12.16 -16.60
C ILE A 116 -3.32 13.43 -16.81
N LEU A 117 -3.58 14.20 -15.74
CA LEU A 117 -4.43 15.38 -15.82
C LEU A 117 -3.73 16.52 -16.58
N ARG A 118 -2.51 16.88 -16.15
CA ARG A 118 -1.77 18.02 -16.70
C ARG A 118 -1.50 17.91 -18.21
N PRO A 119 -1.08 16.76 -18.78
CA PRO A 119 -0.86 16.65 -20.21
C PRO A 119 -2.14 16.70 -21.03
N ALA A 120 -3.27 16.26 -20.47
CA ALA A 120 -4.57 16.28 -21.13
C ALA A 120 -5.29 17.64 -21.01
N ALA A 121 -4.85 18.52 -20.11
CA ALA A 121 -5.54 19.75 -19.74
C ALA A 121 -5.81 20.69 -20.93
N HIS A 122 -4.82 20.91 -21.79
CA HIS A 122 -4.95 21.81 -22.93
C HIS A 122 -6.01 21.32 -23.93
N ASP A 123 -5.91 20.05 -24.35
CA ASP A 123 -6.85 19.46 -25.31
C ASP A 123 -8.26 19.34 -24.72
N ALA A 124 -8.36 19.10 -23.41
CA ALA A 124 -9.63 19.06 -22.69
C ALA A 124 -10.33 20.42 -22.62
N ASP A 125 -9.57 21.50 -22.37
CA ASP A 125 -10.10 22.87 -22.36
C ASP A 125 -10.61 23.27 -23.75
N ASP A 126 -9.80 23.02 -24.79
CA ASP A 126 -10.17 23.28 -26.19
C ASP A 126 -11.43 22.50 -26.62
N ALA A 127 -11.57 21.25 -26.15
CA ALA A 127 -12.72 20.40 -26.44
C ALA A 127 -13.93 20.67 -25.53
N ALA A 128 -13.80 21.51 -24.51
CA ALA A 128 -14.78 21.71 -23.44
C ALA A 128 -15.29 20.38 -22.84
N GLY A 129 -14.38 19.42 -22.64
CA GLY A 129 -14.71 18.06 -22.21
C GLY A 129 -13.52 17.32 -21.62
N TYR A 130 -13.77 16.16 -21.01
CA TYR A 130 -12.72 15.33 -20.42
C TYR A 130 -12.56 14.00 -21.16
N PRO A 131 -11.36 13.37 -21.12
CA PRO A 131 -11.13 12.07 -21.74
C PRO A 131 -12.09 11.00 -21.21
N ALA A 132 -12.67 10.19 -22.09
CA ALA A 132 -13.70 9.20 -21.72
C ALA A 132 -13.22 8.16 -20.70
N ASP A 133 -11.91 7.87 -20.65
CA ASP A 133 -11.30 6.93 -19.73
C ASP A 133 -10.78 7.57 -18.43
N LEU A 134 -10.89 8.89 -18.26
CA LEU A 134 -10.36 9.62 -17.09
C LEU A 134 -10.95 9.09 -15.77
N ILE A 135 -12.28 8.96 -15.71
CA ILE A 135 -12.97 8.48 -14.51
C ILE A 135 -12.58 7.04 -14.20
N ALA A 136 -12.39 6.20 -15.22
CA ALA A 136 -11.95 4.82 -15.04
C ALA A 136 -10.54 4.77 -14.43
N LYS A 137 -9.59 5.55 -14.96
CA LYS A 137 -8.22 5.64 -14.40
C LYS A 137 -8.24 6.15 -12.95
N ALA A 138 -9.05 7.17 -12.65
CA ALA A 138 -9.17 7.70 -11.30
C ALA A 138 -9.78 6.68 -10.32
N ALA A 139 -10.73 5.86 -10.79
CA ALA A 139 -11.32 4.77 -10.02
C ALA A 139 -10.32 3.62 -9.78
N GLU A 140 -9.47 3.29 -10.75
CA GLU A 140 -8.41 2.28 -10.58
C GLU A 140 -7.41 2.67 -9.48
N LEU A 141 -7.11 3.96 -9.35
CA LEU A 141 -6.26 4.50 -8.29
C LEU A 141 -6.98 4.56 -6.92
N GLY A 142 -8.30 4.41 -6.89
CA GLY A 142 -9.10 4.45 -5.66
C GLY A 142 -9.43 5.87 -5.18
N ILE A 143 -9.17 6.91 -5.98
CA ILE A 143 -9.44 8.31 -5.62
C ILE A 143 -10.94 8.52 -5.31
N THR A 144 -11.80 7.89 -6.10
CA THR A 144 -13.26 7.99 -5.91
C THR A 144 -13.77 7.24 -4.68
N ALA A 145 -12.93 6.41 -4.06
CA ALA A 145 -13.27 5.56 -2.92
C ALA A 145 -12.81 6.12 -1.57
N ILE A 146 -12.22 7.33 -1.54
CA ILE A 146 -11.67 7.98 -0.33
C ILE A 146 -12.74 8.25 0.73
N ASN A 147 -14.01 8.35 0.37
CA ASN A 147 -15.11 8.57 1.32
C ASN A 147 -15.94 7.32 1.60
N ILE A 148 -15.53 6.17 1.08
CA ILE A 148 -16.24 4.90 1.24
C ILE A 148 -15.64 4.18 2.46
N PRO A 149 -16.45 3.61 3.36
CA PRO A 149 -15.93 2.76 4.44
C PRO A 149 -15.23 1.52 3.87
N GLU A 150 -14.22 1.03 4.58
CA GLU A 150 -13.50 -0.15 4.12
C GLU A 150 -14.38 -1.41 3.97
N ASP A 151 -15.46 -1.51 4.74
CA ASP A 151 -16.47 -2.57 4.64
C ASP A 151 -17.18 -2.58 3.26
N PHE A 152 -17.08 -1.47 2.51
CA PHE A 152 -17.73 -1.24 1.22
C PHE A 152 -16.74 -0.93 0.10
N ASP A 153 -15.51 -1.44 0.17
CA ASP A 153 -14.48 -1.28 -0.87
C ASP A 153 -13.77 0.08 -0.89
N GLY A 154 -13.89 0.86 0.18
CA GLY A 154 -13.18 2.12 0.35
C GLY A 154 -11.86 2.02 1.10
N ILE A 155 -11.13 3.13 1.15
CA ILE A 155 -9.81 3.21 1.81
C ILE A 155 -9.84 4.04 3.11
N ALA A 156 -11.02 4.52 3.51
CA ALA A 156 -11.14 5.37 4.68
C ALA A 156 -11.58 4.61 5.92
N GLU A 157 -10.83 4.83 7.00
CA GLU A 157 -11.20 4.42 8.36
C GLU A 157 -12.12 5.46 9.03
N HIS A 158 -11.85 6.74 8.76
CA HIS A 158 -12.59 7.88 9.30
C HIS A 158 -13.00 8.85 8.21
N ARG A 159 -14.10 9.57 8.46
CA ARG A 159 -14.45 10.75 7.65
C ARG A 159 -13.46 11.87 8.00
N SER A 160 -12.67 12.30 7.02
CA SER A 160 -11.71 13.40 7.16
C SER A 160 -11.96 14.45 6.09
N THR A 161 -12.36 15.66 6.52
CA THR A 161 -12.50 16.81 5.63
C THR A 161 -11.14 17.30 5.14
N VAL A 162 -10.09 17.15 5.96
CA VAL A 162 -8.71 17.52 5.63
C VAL A 162 -8.19 16.65 4.49
N THR A 163 -8.37 15.32 4.57
CA THR A 163 -7.96 14.40 3.50
C THR A 163 -8.65 14.73 2.17
N ASN A 164 -9.96 15.03 2.21
CA ASN A 164 -10.69 15.45 1.01
C ASN A 164 -10.15 16.76 0.41
N ALA A 165 -9.79 17.72 1.25
CA ALA A 165 -9.22 18.99 0.79
C ALA A 165 -7.84 18.80 0.16
N LEU A 166 -6.96 18.01 0.80
CA LEU A 166 -5.63 17.69 0.29
C LEU A 166 -5.69 16.96 -1.06
N VAL A 167 -6.59 15.99 -1.20
CA VAL A 167 -6.79 15.26 -2.47
C VAL A 167 -7.33 16.19 -3.55
N ALA A 168 -8.27 17.08 -3.22
CA ALA A 168 -8.80 18.03 -4.17
C ALA A 168 -7.72 19.01 -4.67
N GLU A 169 -6.86 19.49 -3.76
CA GLU A 169 -5.72 20.34 -4.09
C GLU A 169 -4.72 19.62 -5.01
N ALA A 170 -4.34 18.38 -4.68
CA ALA A 170 -3.43 17.57 -5.48
C ALA A 170 -3.97 17.29 -6.90
N LEU A 171 -5.27 17.01 -7.05
CA LEU A 171 -5.89 16.85 -8.38
C LEU A 171 -5.93 18.17 -9.15
N ALA A 172 -6.29 19.27 -8.47
CA ALA A 172 -6.40 20.59 -9.07
C ALA A 172 -5.04 21.12 -9.57
N TYR A 173 -3.93 20.67 -8.98
CA TYR A 173 -2.58 20.94 -9.48
C TYR A 173 -2.41 20.50 -10.95
N GLY A 174 -3.03 19.37 -11.33
CA GLY A 174 -3.05 18.90 -12.71
C GLY A 174 -3.90 19.80 -13.59
N ASP A 175 -5.21 19.77 -13.35
CA ASP A 175 -6.20 20.68 -13.94
C ASP A 175 -7.51 20.64 -13.13
N MET A 176 -8.07 21.80 -12.81
CA MET A 176 -9.28 21.89 -11.99
C MET A 176 -10.54 21.45 -12.76
N GLY A 177 -10.62 21.68 -14.07
CA GLY A 177 -11.75 21.26 -14.90
C GLY A 177 -11.87 19.75 -15.00
N LEU A 178 -10.74 19.06 -15.14
CA LEU A 178 -10.63 17.62 -15.16
C LEU A 178 -10.73 16.98 -13.76
N ALA A 179 -10.34 17.69 -12.69
CA ALA A 179 -10.50 17.23 -11.31
C ALA A 179 -11.97 17.15 -10.87
N LEU A 180 -12.81 18.09 -11.34
CA LEU A 180 -14.22 18.18 -10.95
C LEU A 180 -15.03 16.88 -11.17
N PRO A 181 -15.03 16.23 -12.35
CA PRO A 181 -15.77 14.99 -12.55
C PRO A 181 -15.28 13.84 -11.66
N ILE A 182 -14.02 13.85 -11.23
CA ILE A 182 -13.45 12.85 -10.31
C ILE A 182 -13.96 13.09 -8.87
N LEU A 183 -14.03 14.36 -8.45
CA LEU A 183 -14.44 14.74 -7.09
C LEU A 183 -15.96 14.74 -6.89
N ALA A 184 -16.74 14.94 -7.95
CA ALA A 184 -18.19 15.12 -7.87
C ALA A 184 -18.93 13.97 -7.13
N PRO A 185 -18.66 12.67 -7.38
CA PRO A 185 -19.32 11.59 -6.65
C PRO A 185 -19.06 11.63 -5.14
N GLY A 186 -17.81 11.92 -4.73
CA GLY A 186 -17.42 12.04 -3.33
C GLY A 186 -18.07 13.25 -2.63
N GLY A 187 -18.19 14.36 -3.35
CA GLY A 187 -18.90 15.56 -2.88
C GLY A 187 -20.37 15.30 -2.58
N VAL A 188 -21.08 14.63 -3.51
CA VAL A 188 -22.50 14.26 -3.32
C VAL A 188 -22.67 13.30 -2.14
N ALA A 189 -21.81 12.28 -2.04
CA ALA A 189 -21.85 11.32 -0.93
C ALA A 189 -21.57 11.97 0.44
N SER A 190 -20.82 13.06 0.47
CA SER A 190 -20.53 13.80 1.70
C SER A 190 -21.69 14.71 2.13
N ALA A 191 -22.46 15.24 1.17
CA ALA A 191 -23.57 16.16 1.42
C ALA A 191 -24.88 15.49 1.84
N LEU A 192 -25.14 14.28 1.33
CA LEU A 192 -26.37 13.52 1.61
C LEU A 192 -26.27 12.74 2.91
#